data_AF-A0A0M3HID4-F1
#
_entry.id   AF-A0A0M3HID4-F1
#
_cell.length_a   1.000
_cell.length_b   1.000
_cell.length_c   1.000
_cell.angle_alpha   90.00
_cell.angle_beta   90.00
_cell.angle_gamma   90.00
#
_symmetry.space_group_name_H-M   'P 1'
#
loop_
_entity.id
_entity.type
_entity.pdbx_description
1 polymer ?
#
loop_
_entity_poly.entity_id
_entity_poly.type
_entity_poly.pdbx_seq_one_letter_code
_entity_poly.pdbx_strand_id
1 'polypeptide(L)' 'MTAEEAPRECAVCSKIVYPVERIFANKCLYHNTCFKCIKCSKKLT' A
#
# COMPACT_ATOMS: atom_id res chain seq x y z
N MET A 1 -8.59 22.77 -8.86
CA MET A 1 -9.10 21.40 -9.09
C MET A 1 -8.16 20.42 -8.40
N THR A 2 -8.23 20.24 -7.09
CA THR A 2 -7.47 19.18 -6.42
C THR A 2 -8.46 18.43 -5.57
N ALA A 3 -9.12 17.47 -6.23
CA ALA A 3 -10.01 16.53 -5.58
C ALA A 3 -9.21 15.81 -4.50
N GLU A 4 -9.76 15.82 -3.29
CA GLU A 4 -9.34 15.07 -2.10
C GLU A 4 -8.38 13.92 -2.40
N GLU A 5 -7.09 14.20 -2.20
CA GLU A 5 -6.01 13.22 -2.21
C GLU A 5 -6.12 12.39 -0.92
N ALA A 6 -7.18 11.59 -0.81
CA ALA A 6 -7.12 10.43 0.08
C ALA A 6 -5.96 9.59 -0.44
N PRO A 7 -4.94 9.25 0.37
CA PRO A 7 -3.80 8.47 -0.09
C PRO A 7 -4.36 7.11 -0.51
N ARG A 8 -4.44 6.90 -1.83
CA ARG A 8 -4.74 5.61 -2.47
C ARG A 8 -3.44 4.92 -2.89
N GLU A 9 -2.31 5.54 -2.59
CA GLU A 9 -1.02 5.18 -3.13
C GLU A 9 -0.28 4.26 -2.15
N CYS A 10 0.50 3.34 -2.69
CA CYS A 10 1.27 2.42 -1.89
C CYS A 10 2.46 3.13 -1.26
N ALA A 11 2.64 3.01 0.05
CA ALA A 11 3.79 3.56 0.76
C ALA A 11 5.13 2.89 0.40
N VAL A 12 5.14 1.84 -0.43
CA VAL A 12 6.35 1.12 -0.87
C VAL A 12 6.73 1.47 -2.30
N CYS A 13 5.76 1.51 -3.22
CA CYS A 13 6.04 1.74 -4.65
C CYS A 13 5.42 3.04 -5.20
N SER A 14 4.72 3.82 -4.36
CA SER A 14 4.02 5.06 -4.71
C SER A 14 3.08 4.93 -5.92
N LYS A 15 2.55 3.72 -6.16
CA LYS A 15 1.53 3.47 -7.19
C LYS A 15 0.15 3.40 -6.56
N ILE A 16 -0.87 3.71 -7.35
CA ILE A 16 -2.27 3.56 -6.94
C ILE A 16 -2.53 2.10 -6.54
N VAL A 17 -3.07 1.94 -5.34
CA VAL A 17 -3.54 0.69 -4.75
C VAL A 17 -5.03 0.61 -5.00
N TYR A 18 -5.39 -0.31 -5.88
CA TYR A 18 -6.80 -0.61 -6.13
C TYR A 18 -7.41 -1.35 -4.93
N PRO A 19 -8.73 -1.23 -4.70
CA PRO A 19 -9.43 -1.90 -3.60
C PRO A 19 -9.15 -3.41 -3.51
N VAL A 20 -8.94 -4.06 -4.66
CA VAL A 20 -8.64 -5.50 -4.78
C VAL A 20 -7.29 -5.90 -4.16
N GLU A 21 -6.29 -5.02 -4.20
CA GLU A 21 -4.97 -5.24 -3.61
C GLU A 21 -4.75 -4.36 -2.37
N ARG A 22 -5.79 -3.69 -1.88
CA ARG A 22 -5.71 -2.70 -0.81
C ARG A 22 -5.46 -3.34 0.54
N ILE A 23 -4.24 -3.15 1.03
CA ILE A 23 -3.88 -3.47 2.41
C ILE A 23 -3.69 -2.16 3.17
N PHE A 24 -4.42 -2.01 4.27
CA PHE A 24 -4.26 -0.88 5.19
C PHE A 24 -3.52 -1.35 6.44
N ALA A 25 -2.31 -0.85 6.63
CA ALA A 25 -1.45 -1.19 7.76
C ALA A 25 -0.77 0.07 8.28
N ASN A 26 -0.68 0.24 9.60
CA ASN A 26 0.01 1.38 10.22
C ASN A 26 -0.39 2.76 9.63
N LYS A 27 -1.69 2.94 9.31
CA LYS A 27 -2.24 4.15 8.66
C LYS A 27 -1.77 4.41 7.22
N CYS A 28 -1.07 3.46 6.60
CA CYS A 28 -0.58 3.53 5.23
C CYS A 28 -1.26 2.46 4.35
N LEU A 29 -1.31 2.70 3.05
CA LEU A 29 -1.75 1.73 2.07
C LEU A 29 -0.59 0.97 1.43
N TYR A 30 -0.84 -0.30 1.16
CA TYR A 30 0.10 -1.23 0.55
C TYR A 30 -0.64 -2.10 -0.46
N HIS A 31 0.05 -2.50 -1.54
CA HIS A 31 -0.42 -3.61 -2.35
C HIS A 31 -0.23 -4.93 -1.61
N ASN A 32 -1.08 -5.92 -1.89
CA ASN A 32 -0.86 -7.34 -1.58
C ASN A 32 0.61 -7.78 -1.75
N THR A 33 1.20 -7.40 -2.87
CA THR A 33 2.57 -7.79 -3.26
C THR A 33 3.64 -6.93 -2.59
N CYS A 34 3.30 -5.71 -2.19
CA CYS A 34 4.20 -4.75 -1.56
C CYS A 34 4.23 -4.89 -0.04
N PHE A 35 3.21 -5.50 0.58
CA PHE A 35 3.14 -5.74 2.01
C PHE A 35 4.03 -6.94 2.41
N LYS A 36 5.34 -6.74 2.28
CA LYS A 36 6.39 -7.68 2.67
C LYS A 36 7.32 -7.02 3.67
N CYS A 37 7.81 -7.81 4.62
CA CYS A 37 8.78 -7.32 5.58
C CYS A 37 10.09 -7.00 4.87
N ILE A 38 10.53 -5.74 4.89
CA ILE A 38 11.84 -5.33 4.33
C ILE A 38 13.03 -5.93 5.09
N LYS A 39 12.84 -6.30 6.37
CA LYS A 39 13.90 -6.92 7.19
C LYS A 39 14.07 -8.42 6.89
N CYS A 40 12.97 -9.12 6.63
CA CYS A 40 12.96 -10.58 6.53
C CYS A 40 12.60 -11.10 5.13
N SER A 41 12.27 -10.20 4.20
CA SER A 41 11.75 -10.48 2.84
C SER A 41 10.57 -11.47 2.78
N LYS A 42 9.87 -11.68 3.91
CA LYS A 42 8.68 -12.54 3.97
C LYS A 42 7.44 -11.74 3.62
N LYS A 43 6.58 -12.33 2.78
CA LYS A 43 5.22 -11.82 2.51
C LYS A 43 4.43 -11.88 3.81
N LEU A 44 3.91 -10.74 4.26
CA LEU A 44 3.01 -10.66 5.41
C LEU A 44 1.59 -10.80 4.85
N THR A 45 1.24 -11.97 4.32
CA THR A 45 -0.12 -12.22 3.82
C THR A 45 -1.12 -12.28 4.97
#